data_AF-A0A527VSX3-F1
#
_entry.id   AF-A0A527VSX3-F1
#
_cell.length_a   1.000
_cell.length_b   1.000
_cell.length_c   1.000
_cell.angle_alpha   90.00
_cell.angle_beta   90.00
_cell.angle_gamma   90.00
#
_symmetry.space_group_name_H-M   'P 1'
#
loop_
_entity.id
_entity.type
_entity.pdbx_description
1 polymer ?
#
loop_
_entity_poly.entity_id
_entity_poly.type
_entity_poly.pdbx_seq_one_letter_code
_entity_poly.pdbx_strand_id
1 'polypeptide(L)' 'MSLNLLKLCVGCDSVEDLEEWIAFRLDERRRAGEPVEHWHTTRMVPTRGSEITDGGSLYWVIKGSVQCRQLIT' A
#
# COMPACT_ATOMS: atom_id res chain seq x y z
N MET A 1 -5.65 14.79 -14.04
CA MET A 1 -6.21 13.46 -13.74
C MET A 1 -5.18 12.76 -12.88
N SER A 2 -5.58 12.14 -11.79
CA SER A 2 -4.66 11.44 -10.91
C SER A 2 -4.11 10.16 -11.56
N LEU A 3 -2.87 9.82 -11.22
CA LEU A 3 -2.23 8.58 -11.64
C LEU A 3 -2.36 7.53 -10.55
N ASN A 4 -2.55 6.29 -10.99
CA ASN A 4 -2.65 5.14 -10.10
C ASN A 4 -1.43 4.24 -10.26
N LEU A 5 -1.07 3.57 -9.17
CA LEU A 5 0.00 2.58 -9.13
C LEU A 5 -0.59 1.17 -9.07
N LEU A 6 0.03 0.22 -9.76
CA LEU A 6 -0.19 -1.20 -9.52
C LEU A 6 1.01 -1.75 -8.75
N LYS A 7 0.74 -2.55 -7.71
CA LYS A 7 1.78 -3.22 -6.94
C LYS A 7 1.42 -4.69 -6.75
N LEU A 8 2.36 -5.55 -7.13
CA LEU A 8 2.29 -6.97 -6.82
C LEU A 8 2.48 -7.19 -5.32
N CYS A 9 1.50 -7.82 -4.69
CA CYS A 9 1.56 -8.27 -3.32
C CYS A 9 2.02 -9.73 -3.30
N VAL A 10 3.25 -9.96 -2.87
CA VAL A 10 3.86 -11.30 -2.80
C VAL A 10 3.81 -11.77 -1.35
N GLY A 11 3.51 -13.05 -1.12
CA GLY A 11 3.38 -13.62 0.23
C GLY A 11 2.02 -13.36 0.89
N CYS A 12 1.03 -12.95 0.08
CA CYS A 12 -0.34 -12.66 0.49
C CYS A 12 -1.26 -13.46 -0.43
N ASP A 13 -2.18 -14.24 0.12
CA ASP A 13 -3.07 -15.12 -0.64
C ASP A 13 -4.48 -14.55 -0.83
N SER A 14 -4.85 -13.56 -0.02
CA SER A 14 -6.16 -12.92 0.05
C SER A 14 -6.03 -11.42 0.37
N VAL A 15 -7.15 -10.68 0.37
CA VAL A 15 -7.14 -9.27 0.84
C VAL A 15 -7.06 -9.23 2.36
N GLU A 16 -7.67 -10.21 3.02
CA GLU A 16 -7.69 -10.38 4.47
C GLU A 16 -6.28 -10.58 5.02
N ASP A 17 -5.43 -11.38 4.35
CA ASP A 17 -4.02 -11.56 4.72
C ASP A 17 -3.26 -10.22 4.68
N LEU A 18 -3.56 -9.35 3.70
CA LEU A 18 -2.94 -8.03 3.59
C LEU A 18 -3.41 -7.13 4.73
N GLU A 19 -4.70 -7.15 5.06
CA GLU A 19 -5.26 -6.40 6.19
C GLU A 19 -4.65 -6.84 7.52
N GLU A 20 -4.52 -8.14 7.75
CA GLU A 20 -3.87 -8.71 8.94
C GLU A 20 -2.40 -8.29 9.03
N TRP A 21 -1.67 -8.34 7.91
CA TRP A 21 -0.28 -7.89 7.86
C TRP A 21 -0.15 -6.39 8.16
N ILE A 22 -1.03 -5.55 7.60
CA ILE A 22 -1.06 -4.12 7.89
C ILE A 22 -1.36 -3.89 9.39
N ALA A 23 -2.37 -4.56 9.94
CA ALA A 23 -2.74 -4.43 11.34
C ALA A 23 -1.60 -4.84 12.28
N PHE A 24 -0.91 -5.94 11.96
CA PHE A 24 0.28 -6.39 12.68
C PHE A 24 1.38 -5.31 12.69
N ARG A 25 1.72 -4.73 11.52
CA ARG A 25 2.74 -3.69 11.41
C ARG A 25 2.39 -2.41 12.14
N LEU A 26 1.11 -2.02 12.12
CA LEU A 26 0.62 -0.87 12.87
C LEU A 26 0.69 -1.10 14.39
N ASP A 27 0.45 -2.33 14.85
CA ASP A 27 0.58 -2.66 16.27
C ASP A 27 2.04 -2.67 16.73
N GLU A 28 2.96 -3.19 15.92
CA GLU A 28 4.40 -3.09 16.20
C GLU A 28 4.84 -1.63 16.37
N ARG A 29 4.41 -0.75 15.45
CA ARG A 29 4.69 0.70 15.50
C ARG A 29 4.14 1.34 16.78
N ARG A 30 2.89 1.00 17.13
CA ARG A 30 2.25 1.48 18.35
C ARG A 30 3.06 1.09 19.59
N ARG A 31 3.50 -0.16 19.67
CA ARG A 31 4.32 -0.66 20.80
C ARG A 31 5.69 0.00 20.86
N ALA A 32 6.26 0.35 19.71
CA ALA A 32 7.53 1.07 19.61
C ALA A 32 7.42 2.58 19.89
N GLY A 33 6.20 3.13 20.03
CA GLY A 33 5.99 4.57 20.18
C GLY A 33 6.22 5.36 18.88
N GLU A 34 6.17 4.70 17.73
CA GLU A 34 6.33 5.29 16.40
C GLU A 34 4.98 5.80 15.85
N PRO A 35 4.99 6.70 14.83
CA PRO A 35 3.80 7.06 14.10
C PRO A 35 3.06 5.82 13.55
N VAL A 36 1.78 5.70 13.90
CA VAL A 36 0.92 4.56 13.53
C VAL A 36 0.34 4.77 12.14
N GLU A 37 1.22 4.73 11.15
CA GLU A 37 0.91 4.99 9.74
C GLU A 37 1.29 3.79 8.87
N HIS A 38 0.47 3.50 7.86
CA HIS A 38 0.79 2.51 6.84
C HIS A 38 1.34 3.22 5.60
N TRP A 39 2.48 2.75 5.11
CA TRP A 39 3.17 3.32 3.96
C TRP A 39 3.91 2.23 3.19
N HIS A 40 4.21 2.49 1.92
CA HIS A 40 4.91 1.56 1.06
C HIS A 40 6.24 2.15 0.57
N THR A 41 7.34 1.48 0.88
CA THR A 41 8.66 1.85 0.34
C THR A 41 8.83 1.33 -1.08
N THR A 42 9.08 2.22 -2.04
CA THR A 42 9.45 1.83 -3.40
C THR A 42 10.92 2.14 -3.67
N ARG A 43 11.63 1.18 -4.27
CA ARG A 43 12.98 1.40 -4.79
C ARG A 43 12.98 2.28 -6.04
N MET A 44 11.93 2.15 -6.86
CA MET A 44 11.75 2.93 -8.08
C MET A 44 10.87 4.13 -7.76
N VAL A 45 11.48 5.29 -7.55
CA VAL A 45 10.76 6.53 -7.25
C VAL A 45 10.03 7.01 -8.52
N PRO A 46 8.70 7.21 -8.46
CA PRO A 46 7.96 7.70 -9.62
C PRO A 46 8.38 9.12 -10.01
N THR A 47 8.64 9.35 -11.30
CA THR A 47 8.97 10.69 -11.83
C THR A 47 7.77 11.64 -11.79
N ARG A 48 6.55 11.09 -11.85
CA ARG A 48 5.27 11.84 -11.80
C ARG A 48 4.60 11.70 -10.42
N GLY A 49 5.40 11.77 -9.36
CA GLY A 49 4.95 11.55 -7.98
C GLY A 49 3.79 12.45 -7.55
N SER A 50 3.82 13.73 -7.92
CA SER A 50 2.77 14.69 -7.57
C SER A 50 1.39 14.29 -8.12
N GLU A 51 1.33 13.76 -9.34
CA GLU A 51 0.06 13.30 -9.95
C GLU A 51 -0.46 12.01 -9.31
N ILE A 52 0.41 11.24 -8.64
CA ILE A 52 0.03 10.06 -7.87
C ILE A 52 -0.50 10.47 -6.49
N THR A 53 0.14 11.43 -5.83
CA THR A 53 -0.29 11.89 -4.50
C THR A 53 -1.49 12.83 -4.55
N ASP A 54 -1.74 13.48 -5.69
CA ASP A 54 -2.92 14.31 -5.93
C ASP A 54 -4.16 13.47 -6.26
N GLY A 55 -4.60 12.65 -5.31
CA GLY A 55 -5.81 11.83 -5.41
C GLY A 55 -5.65 10.51 -6.18
N GLY A 56 -4.43 10.02 -6.32
CA GLY A 56 -4.15 8.70 -6.91
C GLY A 56 -4.37 7.56 -5.91
N SER A 57 -4.25 6.33 -6.40
CA SER A 57 -4.45 5.12 -5.59
C SER A 57 -3.44 4.05 -5.93
N LEU A 58 -3.16 3.21 -4.95
CA LEU A 58 -2.42 1.97 -5.12
C LEU A 58 -3.41 0.81 -5.26
N TYR A 59 -3.31 0.08 -6.37
CA TYR A 59 -4.07 -1.12 -6.64
C TYR A 59 -3.19 -2.34 -6.39
N TRP A 60 -3.65 -3.20 -5.48
CA TRP A 60 -2.92 -4.39 -5.08
C TRP A 60 -3.28 -5.56 -6.01
N VAL A 61 -2.24 -6.15 -6.59
CA VAL A 61 -2.34 -7.38 -7.39
C VAL A 61 -2.00 -8.55 -6.48
N ILE A 62 -3.00 -9.38 -6.18
CA ILE A 62 -2.89 -10.58 -5.36
C ILE A 62 -3.29 -11.76 -6.24
N LYS A 63 -2.45 -12.81 -6.31
CA LYS A 63 -2.65 -13.97 -7.19
C LYS A 63 -2.95 -13.60 -8.66
N GLY A 64 -2.24 -12.59 -9.18
CA GLY A 64 -2.32 -12.19 -10.58
C GLY A 64 -3.53 -11.34 -10.97
N SER A 65 -4.39 -10.97 -10.01
CA SER A 65 -5.55 -10.11 -10.24
C SER A 65 -5.54 -8.90 -9.32
N VAL A 66 -6.08 -7.77 -9.78
CA VAL A 66 -6.33 -6.61 -8.91
C VAL A 66 -7.48 -6.95 -7.97
N GLN A 67 -7.23 -6.93 -6.66
CA GLN A 67 -8.22 -7.37 -5.68
C GLN A 67 -8.69 -6.25 -4.74
N CYS A 68 -7.84 -5.27 -4.44
CA CYS A 68 -8.24 -4.14 -3.60
C CYS A 68 -7.56 -2.83 -4.02
N ARG A 69 -8.13 -1.73 -3.52
CA ARG A 69 -7.69 -0.35 -3.77
C ARG A 69 -7.35 0.32 -2.45
N GLN A 70 -6.20 0.98 -2.40
CA GLN A 70 -5.77 1.83 -1.29
C GLN A 70 -5.60 3.26 -1.80
N LEU A 71 -6.23 4.23 -1.15
CA LEU A 71 -6.01 5.64 -1.43
C LEU A 71 -4.59 6.03 -0.98
N ILE A 72 -3.89 6.84 -1.79
CA ILE A 72 -2.61 7.42 -1.40
C ILE A 72 -2.90 8.79 -0.77
N THR A 73 -2.39 9.00 0.46
CA THR A 73 -2.57 10.21 1.28
C THR A 73 -1.24 10.75 1.74
#